data_AF-A0A1Y5P4S7-F1
#
_entry.id   AF-A0A1Y5P4S7-F1
#
_cell.length_a   1.000
_cell.length_b   1.000
_cell.length_c   1.000
_cell.angle_alpha   90.00
_cell.angle_beta   90.00
_cell.angle_gamma   90.00
#
_symmetry.space_group_name_H-M   'P 1'
#
loop_
_entity.id
_entity.type
_entity.pdbx_description
1 polymer ?
#
loop_
_entity_poly.entity_id
_entity_poly.type
_entity_poly.pdbx_seq_one_letter_code
_entity_poly.pdbx_strand_id
1 'polypeptide(L)' 'MNRCRRRRLPKNVREAVDNAHCLDCDSEAEITEPVPGFYYLQIRHDDTCPWFTSYRKAHNQ' A
#
# COMPACT_ATOMS: atom_id res chain seq x y z
N MET A 1 8.61 -0.99 5.82
CA MET A 1 8.29 -2.33 6.40
C MET A 1 9.54 -3.10 6.83
N ASN A 2 9.54 -3.74 8.01
CA ASN A 2 10.60 -4.67 8.41
C ASN A 2 10.57 -5.95 7.55
N ARG A 3 11.69 -6.27 6.87
CA ARG A 3 11.81 -7.45 5.98
C ARG A 3 11.41 -8.77 6.66
N CYS A 4 11.67 -8.90 7.97
CA CYS A 4 11.31 -10.09 8.76
C CYS A 4 9.79 -10.30 8.88
N ARG A 5 8.98 -9.24 8.89
CA ARG A 5 7.52 -9.35 8.95
C ARG A 5 6.93 -9.80 7.62
N ARG A 6 7.42 -9.28 6.49
CA ARG A 6 6.97 -9.71 5.14
C ARG A 6 7.13 -11.20 4.89
N ARG A 7 8.22 -11.82 5.37
CA ARG A 7 8.50 -13.25 5.17
C ARG A 7 7.52 -14.18 5.91
N ARG A 8 6.79 -13.68 6.90
CA ARG A 8 5.82 -14.46 7.68
C ARG A 8 4.39 -14.41 7.14
N LEU A 9 4.16 -13.61 6.09
CA LEU A 9 2.85 -13.50 5.47
C LEU A 9 2.52 -14.75 4.64
N PRO A 10 1.25 -15.14 4.53
CA PRO A 10 0.79 -16.14 3.57
C PRO A 10 1.26 -15.79 2.14
N LYS A 11 1.52 -16.81 1.32
CA LYS A 11 2.13 -16.62 -0.01
C LYS A 11 1.36 -15.62 -0.89
N ASN A 12 0.03 -15.77 -0.96
CA ASN A 12 -0.87 -14.89 -1.70
C ASN A 12 -0.84 -13.44 -1.19
N VAL A 13 -0.79 -13.27 0.14
CA VAL A 13 -0.71 -11.94 0.77
C VAL A 13 0.65 -11.30 0.49
N ARG A 14 1.73 -12.08 0.56
CA ARG A 14 3.08 -11.61 0.23
C ARG A 14 3.18 -11.16 -1.23
N GLU A 15 2.66 -11.94 -2.17
CA GLU A 15 2.63 -11.58 -3.59
C GLU A 15 1.86 -10.28 -3.84
N ALA A 16 0.73 -10.07 -3.16
CA ALA A 16 0.00 -8.81 -3.24
C ALA A 16 0.83 -7.64 -2.71
N VAL A 17 1.50 -7.79 -1.56
CA VAL A 17 2.35 -6.75 -0.96
C VAL A 17 3.58 -6.43 -1.81
N ASP A 18 4.23 -7.44 -2.39
CA ASP A 18 5.43 -7.24 -3.19
C ASP A 18 5.15 -6.46 -4.48
N ASN A 19 3.91 -6.55 -4.99
CA ASN A 19 3.44 -5.77 -6.14
C ASN A 19 2.67 -4.51 -5.74
N ALA A 20 2.43 -4.27 -4.46
CA ALA A 20 1.71 -3.11 -3.97
C ALA A 20 2.61 -1.87 -3.97
N HIS A 21 2.57 -1.13 -5.08
CA HIS A 21 3.17 0.19 -5.21
C HIS A 21 2.38 1.02 -6.22
N CYS A 22 2.45 2.34 -6.08
CA CYS A 22 2.02 3.27 -7.11
C CYS A 22 3.01 3.23 -8.27
N LEU A 23 2.49 3.25 -9.49
CA LEU A 23 3.33 3.32 -10.70
C LEU A 23 3.80 4.75 -10.98
N ASP A 24 3.16 5.75 -10.38
CA ASP A 24 3.38 7.16 -10.67
C ASP A 24 4.19 7.90 -9.59
N CYS A 25 4.49 7.26 -8.45
CA CYS A 25 5.31 7.85 -7.40
C CYS A 25 6.05 6.79 -6.55
N ASP A 26 7.00 7.24 -5.73
CA ASP A 26 7.70 6.39 -4.76
C ASP A 26 6.83 6.17 -3.50
N SER A 27 5.70 5.50 -3.71
CA SER A 27 4.70 5.27 -2.65
C SER A 27 5.20 4.27 -1.60
N GLU A 28 4.79 4.48 -0.36
CA GLU A 28 5.04 3.52 0.71
C GLU A 28 3.87 2.56 0.87
N ALA A 29 4.13 1.25 0.85
CA ALA A 29 3.13 0.24 1.17
C ALA A 29 3.31 -0.31 2.60
N GLU A 30 2.23 -0.30 3.35
CA GLU A 30 2.10 -0.88 4.69
C GLU A 30 1.00 -1.96 4.72
N ILE A 31 1.22 -3.03 5.47
CA ILE A 31 0.30 -4.14 5.66
C ILE A 31 0.14 -4.37 7.15
N THR A 32 -1.11 -4.44 7.57
CA THR A 32 -1.51 -4.73 8.94
C THR A 32 -2.49 -5.89 8.94
N GLU A 33 -2.56 -6.59 10.07
CA GLU A 33 -3.50 -7.69 10.27
C GLU A 33 -4.33 -7.35 11.51
N PRO A 34 -5.38 -6.51 11.39
CA PRO A 34 -6.16 -6.09 12.54
C PRO A 34 -6.95 -7.25 13.17
N VAL A 35 -7.30 -8.27 12.38
CA VAL A 35 -7.92 -9.51 12.83
C VAL A 35 -7.14 -10.66 12.18
N PRO A 36 -6.83 -11.76 12.90
CA PRO A 36 -6.11 -12.89 12.31
C PRO A 36 -6.76 -13.39 11.02
N GLY A 37 -5.97 -13.49 9.96
CA GLY A 37 -6.42 -13.88 8.62
C GLY A 37 -7.02 -12.74 7.79
N PHE A 38 -7.25 -11.55 8.36
CA PHE A 38 -7.70 -10.36 7.63
C PHE A 38 -6.56 -9.35 7.52
N TYR A 39 -6.17 -9.02 6.28
CA TYR A 39 -5.05 -8.14 6.02
C TYR A 39 -5.54 -6.82 5.40
N TYR A 40 -5.09 -5.70 5.98
CA TYR A 40 -5.24 -4.37 5.39
C TYR A 40 -3.95 -3.98 4.70
N LEU A 41 -4.04 -3.65 3.41
CA LEU A 41 -2.96 -3.06 2.64
C LEU A 41 -3.24 -1.57 2.47
N GLN A 42 -2.33 -0.73 2.95
CA GLN A 42 -2.36 0.72 2.78
C GLN A 42 -1.21 1.13 1.86
N ILE A 43 -1.55 1.80 0.75
CA ILE A 43 -0.56 2.45 -0.11
C ILE A 43 -0.64 3.94 0.19
N ARG A 44 0.47 4.52 0.66
CA ARG A 44 0.60 5.94 0.97
C ARG A 44 1.27 6.64 -0.19
N HIS A 45 0.51 7.53 -0.81
CA HIS A 45 0.99 8.40 -1.87
C HIS A 45 1.50 9.71 -1.25
N ASP A 46 2.59 10.22 -1.77
CA ASP A 46 3.08 11.57 -1.50
C ASP A 46 2.38 12.60 -2.41
N ASP A 47 2.71 13.87 -2.22
CA ASP A 47 2.19 14.99 -3.01
C ASP A 47 2.80 15.08 -4.42
N THR A 48 3.85 14.31 -4.71
CA THR A 48 4.43 14.21 -6.05
C THR A 48 3.61 13.31 -6.98
N CYS A 49 2.73 12.46 -6.43
CA CYS A 49 1.91 11.54 -7.21
C CYS A 49 0.87 12.26 -8.10
N PRO A 50 0.96 12.14 -9.44
CA PRO A 50 0.01 12.75 -10.38
C PRO A 50 -1.42 12.24 -10.22
N TRP A 51 -1.59 10.92 -10.04
CA TRP A 51 -2.89 10.31 -9.80
C TRP A 51 -3.51 10.85 -8.51
N PHE A 52 -2.75 10.85 -7.41
CA PHE A 52 -3.26 11.32 -6.11
C PHE A 52 -3.62 12.80 -6.12
N THR A 53 -2.80 13.62 -6.78
CA THR A 53 -3.09 15.05 -6.99
C THR A 53 -4.39 15.25 -7.74
N SER A 54 -4.63 14.47 -8.79
CA SER A 54 -5.86 14.53 -9.59
C SER A 54 -7.08 14.06 -8.78
N TYR A 55 -6.93 12.96 -8.03
CA TYR A 55 -7.95 12.46 -7.12
C TYR A 55 -8.34 13.50 -6.06
N ARG A 56 -7.36 14.11 -5.39
CA ARG A 56 -7.62 15.16 -4.39
C ARG A 56 -8.39 16.36 -4.96
N LYS A 57 -8.05 16.80 -6.17
CA LYS A 57 -8.79 17.89 -6.84
C LYS A 57 -10.25 17.53 -7.14
N ALA A 58 -10.51 16.27 -7.47
CA ALA A 58 -11.86 15.79 -7.78
C ALA A 58 -12.73 15.59 -6.53
N HIS A 59 -12.12 15.24 -5.39
CA HIS A 59 -12.85 14.84 -4.17
C HIS A 59 -12.84 15.87 -3.02
N ASN A 60 -12.05 16.95 -3.12
CA ASN A 60 -12.07 18.06 -2.15
C ASN A 60 -13.03 19.20 -2.57
N GLN A 61 -14.21 18.85 -3.10
CA GLN A 61 -15.31 19.81 -3.33
C GLN A 61 -16.36 19.68 -2.23
#